data_AF-A0A415D7Q4-F1
#
_entry.id   AF-A0A415D7Q4-F1
#
_cell.length_a   1.000
_cell.length_b   1.000
_cell.length_c   1.000
_cell.angle_alpha   90.00
_cell.angle_beta   90.00
_cell.angle_gamma   90.00
#
_symmetry.space_group_name_H-M   'P 1'
#
loop_
_entity.id
_entity.type
_entity.pdbx_description
1 polymer ?
#
loop_
_entity_poly.entity_id
_entity_poly.type
_entity_poly.pdbx_seq_one_letter_code
_entity_poly.pdbx_strand_id
1 'polypeptide(L)'
;MNRLELRKLSLEFRRLSSNLLNSTDDTADINLSRFLKFIDGNELISGIIQDKISGVDYDFKECYDIGSDDWADYTPPVDEACHIKAQYDYLNFINNENTVNVRSQAMNYCWSDKKINTIIQNFLDMAFKPLIDFINDQLSMEMIVYDEKAKAMGGNTYIQNIETVNGSASQQNSGVINTYNTTNDTSSMLDLIDKLLASLPEIQGVDAEEIENVKDDLEMVQEQLKTDNPKKNRIGKALVGIKKFAGDFSMKLAVTLAAGAVTGADWGMLLQQLENFIR
;
A
#
# COMPACT_ATOMS: atom_id res chain seq x y z
N MET A 1 -6.83 8.55 -1.23
CA MET A 1 -6.10 7.60 -2.10
C MET A 1 -5.35 6.58 -1.26
N ASN A 2 -5.19 5.33 -1.71
CA ASN A 2 -4.38 4.29 -1.07
C ASN A 2 -3.08 4.00 -1.86
N ARG A 3 -2.17 3.19 -1.29
CA ARG A 3 -0.86 2.86 -1.89
C ARG A 3 -0.97 2.27 -3.30
N LEU A 4 -1.94 1.39 -3.54
CA LEU A 4 -2.12 0.76 -4.85
C LEU A 4 -2.60 1.76 -5.89
N GLU A 5 -3.53 2.64 -5.52
CA GLU A 5 -4.02 3.73 -6.36
C GLU A 5 -2.88 4.69 -6.73
N LEU A 6 -2.04 5.07 -5.76
CA LEU A 6 -0.86 5.92 -6.01
C LEU A 6 0.12 5.28 -6.99
N ARG A 7 0.34 3.95 -6.91
CA ARG A 7 1.19 3.22 -7.86
C ARG A 7 0.64 3.25 -9.27
N LYS A 8 -0.67 3.03 -9.42
CA LYS A 8 -1.35 3.10 -10.72
C LYS A 8 -1.29 4.50 -11.30
N LEU A 9 -1.56 5.52 -10.47
CA LEU A 9 -1.46 6.93 -10.86
C LEU A 9 -0.05 7.28 -11.36
N SER A 10 0.96 6.93 -10.57
CA SER A 10 2.37 7.20 -10.91
C SER A 10 2.80 6.46 -12.19
N LEU A 11 2.32 5.24 -12.42
CA LEU A 11 2.56 4.52 -13.67
C LEU A 11 1.90 5.21 -14.88
N GLU A 12 0.66 5.65 -14.73
CA GLU A 12 -0.07 6.35 -15.79
C GLU A 12 0.56 7.70 -16.12
N PHE A 13 0.96 8.46 -15.10
CA PHE A 13 1.69 9.72 -15.26
C PHE A 13 2.98 9.52 -16.06
N ARG A 14 3.81 8.53 -15.70
CA ARG A 14 5.04 8.21 -16.46
C ARG A 14 4.75 7.83 -17.91
N ARG A 15 3.69 7.06 -18.16
CA ARG A 15 3.28 6.68 -19.52
C ARG A 15 2.90 7.91 -20.35
N LEU A 16 2.07 8.80 -19.82
CA LEU A 16 1.65 10.02 -20.53
C LEU A 16 2.82 10.99 -20.74
N SER A 17 3.68 11.14 -19.74
CA SER A 17 4.91 11.93 -19.84
C SER A 17 5.83 11.38 -20.94
N SER A 18 6.06 10.06 -20.96
CA SER A 18 6.86 9.42 -22.00
C SER A 18 6.23 9.61 -23.39
N ASN A 19 4.91 9.50 -23.52
CA ASN A 19 4.24 9.73 -24.80
C ASN A 19 4.41 11.18 -25.28
N LEU A 20 4.30 12.16 -24.36
CA LEU A 20 4.56 13.56 -24.67
C LEU A 20 6.00 13.75 -25.15
N LEU A 21 6.99 13.40 -24.34
CA LEU A 21 8.41 13.62 -24.64
C LEU A 21 8.89 12.90 -25.90
N ASN A 22 8.26 11.79 -26.29
CA ASN A 22 8.59 11.03 -27.50
C ASN A 22 7.63 11.31 -28.68
N SER A 23 6.95 12.46 -28.67
CA SER A 23 6.00 12.82 -29.72
C SER A 23 6.66 12.99 -31.09
N THR A 24 5.84 12.85 -32.12
CA THR A 24 6.15 13.19 -33.51
C THR A 24 5.36 14.41 -33.95
N ASP A 25 5.65 14.93 -35.15
CA ASP A 25 4.87 16.01 -35.78
C ASP A 25 3.36 15.74 -35.76
N ASP A 26 2.96 14.51 -36.10
CA ASP A 26 1.56 14.10 -36.17
C ASP A 26 0.87 13.92 -34.80
N THR A 27 1.65 13.75 -33.72
CA THR A 27 1.12 13.32 -32.41
C THR A 27 1.35 14.30 -31.27
N ALA A 28 2.17 15.32 -31.48
CA ALA A 28 2.59 16.24 -30.43
C ALA A 28 1.42 16.98 -29.77
N ASP A 29 0.53 17.60 -30.54
CA ASP A 29 -0.58 18.36 -29.99
C ASP A 29 -1.56 17.47 -29.21
N ILE A 30 -1.93 16.32 -29.77
CA ILE A 30 -2.85 15.40 -29.09
C ILE A 30 -2.22 14.79 -27.82
N ASN A 31 -0.92 14.54 -27.80
CA ASN A 31 -0.24 14.05 -26.60
C ASN A 31 -0.12 15.16 -25.55
N LEU A 32 0.12 16.41 -25.94
CA LEU A 32 0.10 17.57 -25.05
C LEU A 32 -1.28 17.75 -24.42
N SER A 33 -2.35 17.73 -25.22
CA SER A 33 -3.72 17.84 -24.69
C SER A 33 -4.09 16.71 -23.74
N ARG A 34 -3.65 15.47 -24.03
CA ARG A 34 -3.87 14.32 -23.14
C ARG A 34 -3.10 14.46 -21.83
N PHE A 35 -1.86 14.93 -21.89
CA PHE A 35 -1.04 15.17 -20.72
C PHE A 35 -1.64 16.27 -19.84
N LEU A 36 -1.97 17.43 -20.42
CA LEU A 36 -2.57 18.55 -19.70
C LEU A 36 -3.90 18.17 -19.05
N LYS A 37 -4.81 17.53 -19.82
CA LYS A 37 -6.08 17.03 -19.30
C LYS A 37 -5.91 16.07 -18.12
N PHE A 38 -4.86 15.25 -18.13
CA PHE A 38 -4.59 14.30 -17.06
C PHE A 38 -4.07 14.99 -15.79
N ILE A 39 -3.10 15.91 -15.92
CA ILE A 39 -2.54 16.61 -14.75
C ILE A 39 -3.57 17.56 -14.11
N ASP A 40 -4.44 18.19 -14.91
CA ASP A 40 -5.50 19.05 -14.41
C ASP A 40 -6.67 18.26 -13.82
N GLY A 41 -7.00 17.12 -14.43
CA GLY A 41 -8.12 16.27 -14.03
C GLY A 41 -7.84 15.38 -12.81
N ASN A 42 -6.58 15.23 -12.40
CA ASN A 42 -6.21 14.45 -11.23
C ASN A 42 -6.00 15.35 -10.02
N GLU A 43 -6.84 15.21 -8.98
CA GLU A 43 -6.81 16.07 -7.78
C GLU A 43 -5.45 16.12 -7.10
N LEU A 44 -4.72 15.00 -6.99
CA LEU A 44 -3.40 14.98 -6.35
C LEU A 44 -2.37 15.73 -7.19
N ILE A 45 -2.29 15.44 -8.48
CA ILE A 45 -1.29 16.07 -9.37
C ILE A 45 -1.59 17.56 -9.52
N SER A 46 -2.87 17.91 -9.73
CA SER A 46 -3.31 19.31 -9.78
C SER A 46 -2.95 20.03 -8.47
N GLY A 47 -3.23 19.42 -7.31
CA GLY A 47 -2.81 19.95 -6.00
C GLY A 47 -1.30 20.18 -5.89
N ILE A 48 -0.48 19.20 -6.27
CA ILE A 48 0.99 19.31 -6.28
C ILE A 48 1.47 20.53 -7.09
N ILE A 49 0.89 20.73 -8.28
CA ILE A 49 1.26 21.84 -9.17
C ILE A 49 0.81 23.16 -8.56
N GLN A 50 -0.48 23.26 -8.18
CA GLN A 50 -1.07 24.49 -7.66
C GLN A 50 -0.40 24.94 -6.36
N ASP A 51 -0.06 24.01 -5.47
CA ASP A 51 0.65 24.32 -4.22
C ASP A 51 2.04 24.90 -4.49
N LYS A 52 2.75 24.44 -5.53
CA LYS A 52 4.07 24.95 -5.90
C LYS A 52 4.01 26.34 -6.52
N ILE A 53 2.97 26.64 -7.30
CA ILE A 53 2.87 27.89 -8.07
C ILE A 53 1.98 28.95 -7.42
N SER A 54 1.30 28.61 -6.33
CA SER A 54 0.43 29.54 -5.61
C SER A 54 1.20 30.77 -5.12
N GLY A 55 0.72 31.96 -5.49
CA GLY A 55 1.36 33.22 -5.15
C GLY A 55 2.62 33.57 -5.96
N VAL A 56 2.96 32.77 -6.98
CA VAL A 56 4.07 33.05 -7.89
C VAL A 56 3.61 33.98 -9.00
N ASP A 57 4.13 35.21 -8.99
CA ASP A 57 3.94 36.19 -10.07
C ASP A 57 5.13 36.13 -11.02
N TYR A 58 4.98 35.33 -12.08
CA TYR A 58 5.99 35.14 -13.12
C TYR A 58 5.29 34.96 -14.47
N ASP A 59 5.70 35.76 -15.48
CA ASP A 59 5.24 35.63 -16.85
C ASP A 59 6.10 34.60 -17.59
N PHE A 60 5.48 33.52 -18.07
CA PHE A 60 6.17 32.47 -18.82
C PHE A 60 6.89 32.99 -20.07
N LYS A 61 6.48 34.13 -20.62
CA LYS A 61 7.16 34.77 -21.76
C LYS A 61 8.59 35.21 -21.44
N GLU A 62 8.89 35.50 -20.18
CA GLU A 62 10.27 35.77 -19.74
C GLU A 62 11.17 34.53 -19.86
N CYS A 63 10.58 33.32 -19.84
CA CYS A 63 11.29 32.06 -19.98
C CYS A 63 11.46 31.61 -21.45
N TYR A 64 10.47 31.88 -22.31
CA TYR A 64 10.34 31.26 -23.64
C TYR A 64 10.33 32.24 -24.83
N ASP A 65 10.64 33.52 -24.60
CA ASP A 65 10.76 34.60 -25.60
C ASP A 65 9.75 34.52 -26.76
N ILE A 66 8.46 34.56 -26.42
CA ILE A 66 7.38 34.33 -27.37
C ILE A 66 7.14 35.55 -28.26
N GLY A 67 7.22 35.34 -29.57
CA GLY A 67 6.95 36.38 -30.57
C GLY A 67 8.17 37.20 -30.95
N SER A 68 9.36 36.73 -30.64
CA SER A 68 10.61 37.28 -31.16
C SER A 68 10.66 37.24 -32.70
N ASP A 69 11.22 38.29 -33.29
CA ASP A 69 11.51 38.37 -34.73
C ASP A 69 12.78 37.56 -35.11
N ASP A 70 13.55 37.14 -34.11
CA ASP A 70 14.72 36.26 -34.22
C ASP A 70 14.42 34.89 -33.58
N TRP A 71 15.41 34.01 -33.51
CA TRP A 71 15.31 32.77 -32.74
C TRP A 71 14.95 33.07 -31.29
N ALA A 72 13.98 32.34 -30.75
CA ALA A 72 13.58 32.43 -29.34
C ALA A 72 14.72 31.93 -28.45
N ASP A 73 14.97 32.67 -27.37
CA ASP A 73 15.85 32.26 -26.29
C ASP A 73 15.08 31.52 -25.20
N TYR A 74 15.74 30.53 -24.59
CA TYR A 74 15.25 29.84 -23.40
C TYR A 74 16.02 30.31 -22.16
N THR A 75 15.35 31.05 -21.28
CA THR A 75 15.95 31.67 -20.10
C THR A 75 15.22 31.21 -18.83
N PRO A 76 15.48 29.98 -18.35
CA PRO A 76 14.81 29.47 -17.16
C PRO A 76 15.17 30.29 -15.92
N PRO A 77 14.19 30.66 -15.07
CA PRO A 77 14.47 31.40 -13.85
C PRO A 77 15.22 30.53 -12.84
N VAL A 78 16.02 31.18 -11.97
CA VAL A 78 16.76 30.50 -10.89
C VAL A 78 15.80 29.90 -9.86
N ASP A 79 14.68 30.57 -9.60
CA ASP A 79 13.65 30.07 -8.70
C ASP A 79 12.85 28.95 -9.36
N GLU A 80 12.84 27.79 -8.72
CA GLU A 80 12.17 26.60 -9.24
C GLU A 80 10.65 26.80 -9.33
N ALA A 81 10.02 27.53 -8.40
CA ALA A 81 8.57 27.75 -8.44
C ALA A 81 8.18 28.65 -9.62
N CYS A 82 8.96 29.70 -9.91
CA CYS A 82 8.84 30.48 -11.13
C CYS A 82 8.98 29.62 -12.39
N HIS A 83 9.93 28.68 -12.39
CA HIS A 83 10.14 27.80 -13.54
C HIS A 83 8.95 26.85 -13.74
N ILE A 84 8.48 26.17 -12.69
CA ILE A 84 7.31 25.29 -12.72
C ILE A 84 6.06 26.06 -13.20
N LYS A 85 5.88 27.29 -12.71
CA LYS A 85 4.80 28.19 -13.14
C LYS A 85 4.91 28.52 -14.64
N ALA A 86 6.09 28.91 -15.11
CA ALA A 86 6.32 29.19 -16.53
C ALA A 86 5.98 27.99 -17.42
N GLN A 87 6.40 26.79 -17.02
CA GLN A 87 6.16 25.55 -17.76
C GLN A 87 4.68 25.19 -17.83
N TYR A 88 3.97 25.31 -16.71
CA TYR A 88 2.54 25.02 -16.63
C TYR A 88 1.70 26.04 -17.43
N ASP A 89 2.03 27.32 -17.34
CA ASP A 89 1.38 28.35 -18.14
C ASP A 89 1.66 28.16 -19.63
N TYR A 90 2.89 27.78 -19.99
CA TYR A 90 3.24 27.54 -21.38
C TYR A 90 2.52 26.32 -21.96
N LEU A 91 2.36 25.22 -21.19
CA LEU A 91 1.50 24.10 -21.57
C LEU A 91 0.08 24.57 -21.88
N ASN A 92 -0.49 25.39 -20.99
CA ASN A 92 -1.84 25.93 -21.16
C ASN A 92 -1.94 26.83 -22.40
N PHE A 93 -0.96 27.70 -22.62
CA PHE A 93 -0.88 28.56 -23.80
C PHE A 93 -0.90 27.73 -25.09
N ILE A 94 -0.02 26.73 -25.20
CA ILE A 94 0.06 25.89 -26.41
C ILE A 94 -1.23 25.10 -26.63
N ASN A 95 -1.86 24.61 -25.56
CA ASN A 95 -3.06 23.79 -25.68
C ASN A 95 -4.33 24.59 -26.03
N ASN A 96 -4.44 25.83 -25.55
CA ASN A 96 -5.70 26.58 -25.56
C ASN A 96 -5.74 27.66 -26.64
N GLU A 97 -4.59 28.12 -27.14
CA GLU A 97 -4.56 29.11 -28.22
C GLU A 97 -4.67 28.45 -29.60
N ASN A 98 -5.74 28.76 -30.33
CA ASN A 98 -6.01 28.21 -31.66
C ASN A 98 -4.97 28.60 -32.73
N THR A 99 -4.09 29.56 -32.43
CA THR A 99 -3.08 30.11 -33.33
C THR A 99 -1.71 29.46 -33.20
N VAL A 100 -1.51 28.60 -32.21
CA VAL A 100 -0.23 27.95 -31.93
C VAL A 100 -0.40 26.42 -31.86
N ASN A 101 0.70 25.72 -32.07
CA ASN A 101 0.81 24.27 -31.88
C ASN A 101 2.24 23.91 -31.48
N VAL A 102 2.45 22.69 -30.98
CA VAL A 102 3.78 22.26 -30.48
C VAL A 102 4.86 22.44 -31.52
N ARG A 103 4.58 22.06 -32.77
CA ARG A 103 5.54 22.17 -33.88
C ARG A 103 5.96 23.63 -34.10
N SER A 104 5.01 24.55 -34.18
CA SER A 104 5.27 25.98 -34.41
C SER A 104 6.15 26.57 -33.30
N GLN A 105 5.88 26.19 -32.05
CA GLN A 105 6.67 26.64 -30.90
C GLN A 105 8.08 26.04 -30.91
N ALA A 106 8.21 24.74 -31.21
CA ALA A 106 9.51 24.08 -31.32
C ALA A 106 10.38 24.73 -32.41
N MET A 107 9.78 25.14 -33.52
CA MET A 107 10.49 25.75 -34.65
C MET A 107 10.93 27.19 -34.41
N ASN A 108 10.53 27.84 -33.31
CA ASN A 108 10.99 29.18 -32.96
C ASN A 108 12.41 29.18 -32.37
N TYR A 109 12.94 28.02 -31.97
CA TYR A 109 14.27 27.90 -31.35
C TYR A 109 15.32 27.44 -32.36
N CYS A 110 16.57 27.88 -32.14
CA CYS A 110 17.69 27.45 -32.95
C CYS A 110 18.18 26.06 -32.53
N TRP A 111 17.94 25.05 -33.37
CA TRP A 111 18.38 23.67 -33.14
C TRP A 111 19.55 23.26 -34.04
N SER A 112 20.45 22.42 -33.51
CA SER A 112 21.51 21.79 -34.30
C SER A 112 20.99 20.66 -35.19
N ASP A 113 19.89 20.01 -34.81
CA ASP A 113 19.23 18.98 -35.61
C ASP A 113 18.29 19.61 -36.65
N LYS A 114 18.01 18.88 -37.73
CA LYS A 114 17.12 19.31 -38.83
C LYS A 114 15.88 18.41 -38.97
N LYS A 115 15.82 17.29 -38.25
CA LYS A 115 14.68 16.38 -38.29
C LYS A 115 13.57 16.93 -37.40
N ILE A 116 12.39 17.14 -38.01
CA ILE A 116 11.22 17.73 -37.34
C ILE A 116 10.88 16.99 -36.04
N ASN A 117 10.81 15.65 -36.06
CA ASN A 117 10.50 14.88 -34.86
C ASN A 117 11.55 15.07 -33.75
N THR A 118 12.84 15.12 -34.08
CA THR A 118 13.89 15.36 -33.09
C THR A 118 13.79 16.78 -32.53
N ILE A 119 13.51 17.78 -33.36
CA ILE A 119 13.30 19.16 -32.94
C ILE A 119 12.15 19.26 -31.95
N ILE A 120 11.02 18.60 -32.25
CA ILE A 120 9.85 18.54 -31.35
C ILE A 120 10.21 17.90 -30.03
N GLN A 121 10.91 16.76 -30.05
CA GLN A 121 11.31 16.05 -28.83
C GLN A 121 12.27 16.89 -27.98
N ASN A 122 13.27 17.51 -28.60
CA ASN A 122 14.20 18.41 -27.90
C ASN A 122 13.48 19.61 -27.27
N PHE A 123 12.52 20.20 -27.99
CA PHE A 123 11.69 21.27 -27.47
C PHE A 123 10.87 20.81 -26.26
N LEU A 124 10.20 19.66 -26.35
CA LEU A 124 9.38 19.12 -25.25
C LEU A 124 10.24 18.76 -24.04
N ASP A 125 11.44 18.21 -24.25
CA ASP A 125 12.41 17.94 -23.20
C ASP A 125 12.87 19.24 -22.52
N MET A 126 13.25 20.25 -23.31
CA MET A 126 13.67 21.56 -22.79
C MET A 126 12.55 22.24 -22.01
N ALA A 127 11.34 22.28 -22.58
CA ALA A 127 10.23 23.06 -22.06
C ALA A 127 9.53 22.38 -20.89
N PHE A 128 9.28 21.06 -20.93
CA PHE A 128 8.34 20.42 -20.00
C PHE A 128 8.92 19.29 -19.16
N LYS A 129 10.12 18.80 -19.47
CA LYS A 129 10.75 17.75 -18.65
C LYS A 129 10.97 18.17 -17.20
N PRO A 130 11.40 19.40 -16.86
CA PRO A 130 11.56 19.78 -15.45
C PRO A 130 10.23 19.75 -14.66
N LEU A 131 9.11 20.15 -15.27
CA LEU A 131 7.77 19.99 -14.66
C LEU A 131 7.42 18.51 -14.45
N ILE A 132 7.70 17.68 -15.46
CA ILE A 132 7.47 16.22 -15.39
C ILE A 132 8.30 15.59 -14.25
N ASP A 133 9.57 15.96 -14.15
CA ASP A 133 10.48 15.47 -13.13
C ASP A 133 10.00 15.91 -11.73
N PHE A 134 9.61 17.18 -11.57
CA PHE A 134 9.04 17.70 -10.32
C PHE A 134 7.82 16.89 -9.86
N ILE A 135 6.83 16.66 -10.75
CA ILE A 135 5.64 15.89 -10.39
C ILE A 135 6.02 14.43 -10.06
N ASN A 136 6.94 13.81 -10.81
CA ASN A 136 7.42 12.47 -10.52
C ASN A 136 8.06 12.37 -9.13
N ASP A 137 8.86 13.37 -8.76
CA ASP A 137 9.51 13.42 -7.45
C ASP A 137 8.48 13.55 -6.33
N GLN A 138 7.51 14.45 -6.46
CA GLN A 138 6.43 14.61 -5.48
C GLN A 138 5.59 13.33 -5.32
N LEU A 139 5.21 12.67 -6.42
CA LEU A 139 4.52 11.38 -6.37
C LEU A 139 5.38 10.28 -5.71
N SER A 140 6.71 10.36 -5.88
CA SER A 140 7.65 9.42 -5.26
C SER A 140 7.81 9.68 -3.76
N MET A 141 7.82 10.95 -3.33
CA MET A 141 7.80 11.34 -1.91
C MET A 141 6.52 10.84 -1.22
N GLU A 142 5.36 11.03 -1.85
CA GLU A 142 4.08 10.48 -1.34
C GLU A 142 4.15 8.96 -1.21
N MET A 143 4.74 8.26 -2.18
CA MET A 143 4.90 6.80 -2.10
C MET A 143 5.72 6.37 -0.89
N ILE A 144 6.80 7.10 -0.58
CA ILE A 144 7.64 6.83 0.60
C ILE A 144 6.80 6.99 1.87
N VAL A 145 6.00 8.05 1.99
CA VAL A 145 5.12 8.28 3.14
C VAL A 145 4.12 7.13 3.31
N TYR A 146 3.50 6.64 2.23
CA TYR A 146 2.62 5.47 2.30
C TYR A 146 3.37 4.19 2.68
N ASP A 147 4.58 3.98 2.17
CA ASP A 147 5.42 2.83 2.49
C ASP A 147 5.86 2.84 3.95
N GLU A 148 6.21 4.01 4.51
CA GLU A 148 6.53 4.18 5.93
C GLU A 148 5.32 3.99 6.83
N LYS A 149 4.16 4.58 6.49
CA LYS A 149 2.91 4.35 7.21
C LYS A 149 2.51 2.87 7.21
N ALA A 150 2.72 2.17 6.09
CA ALA A 150 2.49 0.73 6.00
C ALA A 150 3.46 -0.08 6.89
N LYS A 151 4.74 0.32 6.97
CA LYS A 151 5.72 -0.30 7.88
C LYS A 151 5.43 -0.01 9.36
N ALA A 152 4.83 1.15 9.67
CA ALA A 152 4.45 1.53 11.02
C ALA A 152 3.15 0.85 11.48
N MET A 153 2.17 0.69 10.57
CA MET A 153 0.89 0.01 10.85
C MET A 153 0.98 -1.52 10.76
N GLY A 154 1.71 -2.03 9.78
CA GLY A 154 2.13 -3.41 9.72
C GLY A 154 3.52 -3.49 10.30
N GLY A 155 3.63 -3.53 11.64
CA GLY A 155 4.90 -3.82 12.30
C GLY A 155 5.59 -4.93 11.53
N ASN A 156 6.83 -4.71 11.10
CA ASN A 156 7.57 -5.67 10.29
C ASN A 156 7.83 -6.94 11.11
N THR A 157 6.81 -7.78 11.27
CA THR A 157 6.94 -9.11 11.84
C THR A 157 7.45 -10.01 10.73
N TYR A 158 8.75 -9.93 10.46
CA TYR A 158 9.43 -11.09 9.89
C TYR A 158 9.45 -12.16 10.98
N ILE A 159 8.42 -13.01 11.00
CA ILE A 159 8.38 -14.20 11.83
C ILE A 159 9.37 -15.19 11.21
N GLN A 160 10.61 -15.21 11.74
CA GLN A 160 11.48 -16.35 11.55
C GLN A 160 11.05 -17.43 12.54
N ASN A 161 10.38 -18.47 12.05
CA ASN A 161 10.18 -19.70 12.81
C ASN A 161 11.55 -20.39 12.94
N ILE A 162 12.28 -20.08 14.00
CA ILE A 162 13.44 -20.85 14.43
C ILE A 162 12.89 -21.97 15.30
N GLU A 163 12.83 -23.19 14.76
CA GLU A 163 12.15 -24.35 15.36
C GLU A 163 12.67 -24.74 16.76
N THR A 164 13.82 -24.21 17.20
CA THR A 164 14.36 -24.46 18.55
C THR A 164 15.39 -23.40 18.92
N VAL A 165 15.29 -22.79 20.12
CA VAL A 165 16.37 -22.65 21.14
C VAL A 165 16.05 -21.56 22.18
N ASN A 166 16.31 -21.91 23.44
CA ASN A 166 16.45 -21.02 24.59
C ASN A 166 17.62 -20.03 24.38
N GLY A 167 17.38 -18.91 23.71
CA GLY A 167 18.38 -17.85 23.52
C GLY A 167 17.75 -16.52 23.10
N SER A 168 18.34 -15.41 23.55
CA SER A 168 17.89 -14.06 23.20
C SER A 168 18.17 -13.76 21.72
N ALA A 169 17.11 -13.54 20.94
CA ALA A 169 17.23 -13.02 19.59
C ALA A 169 17.36 -11.48 19.65
N SER A 170 18.48 -10.95 19.17
CA SER A 170 18.67 -9.51 19.01
C SER A 170 18.44 -9.13 17.56
N GLN A 171 17.42 -8.33 17.28
CA GLN A 171 17.15 -7.82 15.95
C GLN A 171 17.42 -6.31 15.92
N GLN A 172 18.31 -5.87 15.04
CA GLN A 172 18.68 -4.48 14.91
C GLN A 172 17.72 -3.80 13.92
N ASN A 173 16.79 -2.99 14.43
CA ASN A 173 15.95 -2.13 13.62
C ASN A 173 16.28 -0.68 13.96
N SER A 174 16.84 0.06 12.99
CA SER A 174 17.06 1.51 13.04
C SER A 174 17.31 2.12 14.44
N GLY A 175 18.32 1.63 15.15
CA GLY A 175 18.78 2.18 16.43
C GLY A 175 18.00 1.80 17.70
N VAL A 176 16.92 1.03 17.62
CA VAL A 176 16.17 0.54 18.81
C VAL A 176 16.21 -0.99 18.86
N ILE A 177 16.79 -1.53 19.94
CA ILE A 177 16.75 -2.96 20.24
C ILE A 177 15.43 -3.25 20.95
N ASN A 178 14.49 -3.88 20.25
CA ASN A 178 13.32 -4.48 20.90
C ASN A 178 13.64 -5.93 21.25
N THR A 179 13.80 -6.21 22.53
CA THR A 179 13.93 -7.58 23.05
C THR A 179 12.52 -8.13 23.27
N TYR A 180 12.08 -9.05 22.41
CA TYR A 180 10.85 -9.81 22.64
C TYR A 180 11.21 -11.13 23.31
N ASN A 181 10.82 -11.30 24.56
CA ASN A 181 10.76 -12.61 25.18
C ASN A 181 9.44 -13.26 24.74
N THR A 182 9.45 -14.15 23.75
CA THR A 182 8.29 -15.02 23.51
C THR A 182 8.30 -16.11 24.59
N THR A 183 7.72 -15.80 25.74
CA THR A 183 7.19 -16.85 26.61
C THR A 183 5.99 -17.44 25.88
N ASN A 184 5.99 -18.76 25.63
CA ASN A 184 4.77 -19.48 25.26
C ASN A 184 3.82 -19.39 26.45
N ASP A 185 3.11 -18.27 26.57
CA ASP A 185 2.15 -18.06 27.64
C ASP A 185 0.89 -18.85 27.31
N THR A 186 0.81 -20.06 27.87
CA THR A 186 -0.33 -20.96 27.69
C THR A 186 -1.50 -20.58 28.59
N SER A 187 -1.38 -19.56 29.44
CA SER A 187 -2.41 -19.14 30.40
C SER A 187 -3.78 -18.91 29.75
N SER A 188 -3.83 -18.15 28.65
CA SER A 188 -5.08 -17.88 27.94
C SER A 188 -5.75 -19.13 27.36
N MET A 189 -4.97 -20.11 26.89
CA MET A 189 -5.49 -21.40 26.41
C MET A 189 -6.00 -22.23 27.59
N LEU A 190 -5.29 -22.23 28.72
CA LEU A 190 -5.70 -22.94 29.93
C LEU A 190 -7.01 -22.38 30.49
N ASP A 191 -7.14 -21.05 30.58
CA ASP A 191 -8.36 -20.37 31.03
C ASP A 191 -9.56 -20.69 30.13
N LEU A 192 -9.35 -20.73 28.81
CA LEU A 192 -10.40 -21.12 27.86
C LEU A 192 -10.80 -22.58 28.01
N ILE A 193 -9.84 -23.49 28.19
CA ILE A 193 -10.12 -24.92 28.42
C ILE A 193 -10.91 -25.09 29.73
N ASP A 194 -10.52 -24.42 30.81
CA ASP A 194 -11.24 -24.48 32.09
C ASP A 194 -12.68 -23.97 31.95
N LYS A 195 -12.87 -22.87 31.23
CA LYS A 195 -14.20 -22.32 30.92
C LYS A 195 -15.07 -23.32 30.13
N LEU A 196 -14.48 -24.00 29.14
CA LEU A 196 -15.17 -24.97 28.30
C LEU A 196 -15.55 -26.23 29.09
N LEU A 197 -14.60 -26.79 29.86
CA LEU A 197 -14.84 -27.95 30.73
C LEU A 197 -15.97 -27.68 31.73
N ALA A 198 -15.99 -26.50 32.34
CA ALA A 198 -17.06 -26.12 33.27
C ALA A 198 -18.45 -26.03 32.60
N SER A 199 -18.51 -25.76 31.30
CA SER A 199 -19.78 -25.63 30.55
C SER A 199 -20.33 -26.95 30.02
N LEU A 200 -19.50 -27.98 29.87
CA LEU A 200 -19.91 -29.27 29.30
C LEU A 200 -21.14 -29.91 29.98
N PRO A 201 -21.27 -29.90 31.33
CA PRO A 201 -22.43 -30.49 32.01
C PRO A 201 -23.75 -29.76 31.74
N GLU A 202 -23.70 -28.51 31.29
CA GLU A 202 -24.89 -27.69 31.00
C GLU A 202 -25.43 -27.93 29.57
N ILE A 203 -24.66 -28.62 28.72
CA ILE A 203 -25.04 -28.90 27.33
C ILE A 203 -26.19 -29.92 27.28
N GLN A 204 -27.33 -29.49 26.74
CA GLN A 204 -28.50 -30.34 26.50
C GLN A 204 -28.59 -30.76 25.02
N GLY A 205 -29.19 -31.92 24.75
CA GLY A 205 -29.41 -32.40 23.37
C GLY A 205 -28.17 -33.01 22.68
N VAL A 206 -27.11 -33.27 23.45
CA VAL A 206 -25.90 -33.98 23.04
C VAL A 206 -25.80 -35.28 23.84
N ASP A 207 -25.33 -36.34 23.20
CA ASP A 207 -25.19 -37.65 23.85
C ASP A 207 -24.11 -37.60 24.95
N ALA A 208 -24.32 -38.31 26.06
CA ALA A 208 -23.39 -38.30 27.18
C ALA A 208 -22.01 -38.86 26.81
N GLU A 209 -21.94 -39.80 25.87
CA GLU A 209 -20.69 -40.33 25.33
C GLU A 209 -19.96 -39.26 24.49
N GLU A 210 -20.68 -38.45 23.71
CA GLU A 210 -20.10 -37.34 22.95
C GLU A 210 -19.51 -36.26 23.88
N ILE A 211 -20.19 -35.97 24.99
CA ILE A 211 -19.72 -35.01 26.02
C ILE A 211 -18.46 -35.54 26.72
N GLU A 212 -18.43 -36.80 27.14
CA GLU A 212 -17.26 -37.36 27.82
C GLU A 212 -16.05 -37.46 26.88
N ASN A 213 -16.26 -37.81 25.61
CA ASN A 213 -15.17 -37.85 24.62
C ASN A 213 -14.50 -36.48 24.42
N VAL A 214 -15.27 -35.40 24.29
CA VAL A 214 -14.67 -34.05 24.12
C VAL A 214 -14.01 -33.55 25.41
N LYS A 215 -14.53 -33.95 26.57
CA LYS A 215 -13.93 -33.65 27.87
C LYS A 215 -12.54 -34.29 27.98
N ASP A 216 -12.41 -35.58 27.67
CA ASP A 216 -11.13 -36.28 27.66
C ASP A 216 -10.11 -35.62 26.72
N ASP A 217 -10.56 -35.19 25.54
CA ASP A 217 -9.70 -34.48 24.60
C ASP A 217 -9.24 -33.11 25.15
N LEU A 218 -10.14 -32.34 25.77
CA LEU A 218 -9.82 -31.05 26.40
C LEU A 218 -8.85 -31.22 27.57
N GLU A 219 -9.07 -32.22 28.45
CA GLU A 219 -8.19 -32.53 29.58
C GLU A 219 -6.80 -32.95 29.10
N MET A 220 -6.71 -33.75 28.04
CA MET A 220 -5.43 -34.14 27.44
C MET A 220 -4.68 -32.93 26.89
N VAL A 221 -5.35 -32.01 26.20
CA VAL A 221 -4.73 -30.76 25.74
C VAL A 221 -4.25 -29.94 26.93
N GLN A 222 -5.06 -29.83 27.97
CA GLN A 222 -4.72 -29.10 29.19
C GLN A 222 -3.47 -29.69 29.87
N GLU A 223 -3.39 -31.02 29.99
CA GLU A 223 -2.24 -31.72 30.55
C GLU A 223 -0.98 -31.40 29.75
N GLN A 224 -1.05 -31.48 28.41
CA GLN A 224 0.11 -31.16 27.56
C GLN A 224 0.55 -29.70 27.74
N LEU A 225 -0.37 -28.73 27.74
CA LEU A 225 -0.08 -27.30 27.86
C LEU A 225 0.51 -26.89 29.22
N LYS A 226 0.30 -27.71 30.27
CA LYS A 226 0.91 -27.53 31.60
C LYS A 226 2.32 -28.12 31.70
N THR A 227 2.79 -28.88 30.70
CA THR A 227 4.15 -29.46 30.70
C THR A 227 5.19 -28.51 30.10
N ASP A 228 6.45 -28.63 30.55
CA ASP A 228 7.56 -27.85 29.99
C ASP A 228 7.87 -28.22 28.52
N ASN A 229 7.45 -29.40 28.07
CA ASN A 229 7.70 -29.89 26.70
C ASN A 229 6.47 -30.61 26.12
N PRO A 230 5.43 -29.85 25.71
CA PRO A 230 4.18 -30.40 25.18
C PRO A 230 4.40 -31.21 23.92
N LYS A 231 3.79 -32.40 23.84
CA LYS A 231 3.86 -33.22 22.62
C LYS A 231 2.81 -32.77 21.62
N LYS A 232 3.22 -31.95 20.64
CA LYS A 232 2.35 -31.43 19.55
C LYS A 232 1.50 -32.51 18.88
N ASN A 233 2.05 -33.72 18.64
CA ASN A 233 1.29 -34.83 18.05
C ASN A 233 0.15 -35.34 18.94
N ARG A 234 0.25 -35.22 20.27
CA ARG A 234 -0.84 -35.58 21.20
C ARG A 234 -1.94 -34.53 21.17
N ILE A 235 -1.57 -33.25 21.22
CA ILE A 235 -2.51 -32.13 21.07
C ILE A 235 -3.22 -32.22 19.73
N GLY A 236 -2.50 -32.49 18.64
CA GLY A 236 -3.07 -32.65 17.31
C GLY A 236 -4.08 -33.79 17.19
N LYS A 237 -3.91 -34.90 17.94
CA LYS A 237 -4.90 -35.99 17.99
C LYS A 237 -6.18 -35.57 18.71
N ALA A 238 -6.05 -35.01 19.90
CA ALA A 238 -7.19 -34.51 20.67
C ALA A 238 -7.96 -33.40 19.92
N LEU A 239 -7.22 -32.55 19.18
CA LEU A 239 -7.80 -31.49 18.36
C LEU A 239 -8.77 -32.02 17.28
N VAL A 240 -8.57 -33.24 16.77
CA VAL A 240 -9.50 -33.85 15.81
C VAL A 240 -10.87 -34.09 16.43
N GLY A 241 -10.91 -34.62 17.66
CA GLY A 241 -12.16 -34.84 18.37
C GLY A 241 -12.85 -33.54 18.79
N ILE A 242 -12.08 -32.56 19.30
CA ILE A 242 -12.58 -31.22 19.64
C ILE A 242 -13.21 -30.53 18.42
N LYS A 243 -12.56 -30.62 17.24
CA LYS A 243 -13.09 -30.05 16.00
C LYS A 243 -14.40 -30.69 15.57
N LYS A 244 -14.48 -32.02 15.64
CA LYS A 244 -15.70 -32.76 15.31
C LYS A 244 -16.84 -32.31 16.23
N PHE A 245 -16.58 -32.31 17.54
CA PHE A 245 -17.56 -31.88 18.54
C PHE A 245 -18.02 -30.44 18.31
N ALA A 246 -17.09 -29.49 18.15
CA ALA A 246 -17.42 -28.08 17.93
C ALA A 246 -18.22 -27.85 16.63
N GLY A 247 -17.93 -28.62 15.57
CA GLY A 247 -18.69 -28.58 14.31
C GLY A 247 -20.11 -29.08 14.48
N ASP A 248 -20.29 -30.24 15.10
CA ASP A 248 -21.60 -30.83 15.36
C ASP A 248 -22.43 -29.99 16.36
N PHE A 249 -21.77 -29.43 17.37
CA PHE A 249 -22.34 -28.51 18.35
C PHE A 249 -22.83 -27.22 17.70
N SER A 250 -22.05 -26.63 16.78
CA SER A 250 -22.43 -25.42 16.04
C SER A 250 -23.64 -25.64 15.12
N MET A 251 -23.82 -26.85 14.59
CA MET A 251 -25.02 -27.20 13.82
C MET A 251 -26.25 -27.43 14.72
N LYS A 252 -26.08 -28.03 15.90
CA LYS A 252 -27.17 -28.29 16.87
C LYS A 252 -27.61 -27.02 17.63
N LEU A 253 -26.72 -26.04 17.82
CA LEU A 253 -26.99 -24.72 18.43
C LEU A 253 -28.03 -23.87 17.68
N ALA A 254 -28.32 -24.17 16.40
CA ALA A 254 -29.40 -23.50 15.67
C ALA A 254 -30.80 -23.73 16.29
N VAL A 255 -30.94 -24.66 17.24
CA VAL A 255 -32.24 -25.14 17.75
C VAL A 255 -32.47 -24.87 19.24
N THR A 256 -31.50 -24.40 20.03
CA THR A 256 -31.75 -24.14 21.47
C THR A 256 -30.88 -23.00 22.00
N LEU A 257 -31.51 -21.88 22.33
CA LEU A 257 -30.83 -20.76 22.97
C LEU A 257 -30.75 -20.94 24.49
N ALA A 258 -29.54 -20.70 25.00
CA ALA A 258 -29.16 -20.13 26.29
C ALA A 258 -29.27 -21.00 27.57
N ALA A 259 -28.13 -21.56 27.99
CA ALA A 259 -27.66 -21.56 29.38
C ALA A 259 -26.16 -21.92 29.37
N GLY A 260 -25.30 -21.06 29.91
CA GLY A 260 -23.85 -21.28 30.01
C GLY A 260 -23.02 -20.26 29.22
N ALA A 261 -22.00 -19.67 29.85
CA ALA A 261 -21.21 -18.54 29.35
C ALA A 261 -20.31 -18.84 28.12
N VAL A 262 -20.52 -19.99 27.48
CA VAL A 262 -19.70 -20.52 26.39
C VAL A 262 -20.50 -20.50 25.09
N THR A 263 -19.89 -19.93 24.06
CA THR A 263 -20.46 -19.73 22.74
C THR A 263 -19.68 -20.52 21.69
N GLY A 264 -20.24 -20.67 20.49
CA GLY A 264 -19.47 -21.17 19.34
C GLY A 264 -18.20 -20.34 19.06
N ALA A 265 -18.15 -19.08 19.52
CA ALA A 265 -16.95 -18.25 19.43
C ALA A 265 -15.85 -18.69 20.41
N ASP A 266 -16.18 -19.17 21.62
CA ASP A 266 -15.19 -19.70 22.57
C ASP A 266 -14.54 -20.99 22.02
N TRP A 267 -15.33 -21.88 21.43
CA TRP A 267 -14.81 -23.07 20.74
C TRP A 267 -13.94 -22.70 19.53
N GLY A 268 -14.38 -21.74 18.71
CA GLY A 268 -13.58 -21.26 17.58
C GLY A 268 -12.25 -20.62 18.01
N MET A 269 -12.26 -19.86 19.11
CA MET A 269 -11.07 -19.23 19.67
C MET A 269 -10.07 -20.26 20.20
N LEU A 270 -10.53 -21.29 20.94
CA LEU A 270 -9.68 -22.39 21.37
C LEU A 270 -9.05 -23.12 20.18
N LEU A 271 -9.86 -23.47 19.18
CA LEU A 271 -9.37 -24.17 17.98
C LEU A 271 -8.27 -23.37 17.26
N GLN A 272 -8.45 -22.06 17.09
CA GLN A 272 -7.47 -21.20 16.47
C GLN A 272 -6.15 -21.14 17.28
N GLN A 273 -6.25 -21.00 18.60
CA GLN A 273 -5.07 -20.95 19.47
C GLN A 273 -4.29 -22.27 19.46
N LEU A 274 -4.99 -23.41 19.57
CA LEU A 274 -4.36 -24.73 19.53
C LEU A 274 -3.75 -25.05 18.16
N GLU A 275 -4.39 -24.66 17.07
CA GLU A 275 -3.81 -24.80 15.72
C GLU A 275 -2.53 -24.01 15.55
N ASN A 276 -2.49 -22.77 16.05
CA ASN A 276 -1.28 -21.95 16.03
C ASN A 276 -0.19 -22.54 16.93
N PHE A 277 -0.56 -23.15 18.05
CA PHE A 277 0.37 -23.77 18.98
C PHE A 277 1.07 -25.02 18.42
N ILE A 278 0.36 -25.82 17.63
CA ILE A 278 0.91 -27.05 17.03
C ILE A 278 1.61 -26.83 15.68
N ARG A 279 1.42 -25.68 15.04
CA ARG A 279 2.22 -25.26 13.87
C ARG A 279 3.69 -25.09 14.24
#